data_AF-A0A011N9X0-F1
#
_entry.id   AF-A0A011N9X0-F1
#
_cell.length_a   1.000
_cell.length_b   1.000
_cell.length_c   1.000
_cell.angle_alpha   90.00
_cell.angle_beta   90.00
_cell.angle_gamma   90.00
#
_symmetry.space_group_name_H-M   'P 1'
#
loop_
_entity.id
_entity.type
_entity.pdbx_description
1 polymer ?
#
loop_
_entity_poly.entity_id
_entity_poly.type
_entity_poly.pdbx_seq_one_letter_code
_entity_poly.pdbx_strand_id
1 'polypeptide(L)'
;MGDKLDITSLINAIERLDEGLIRYQQDICDVQIRDGLIQRFEFTYELSHKMLKRYLVSTSASPTLIEQMNFQDIIRTGNEKDLLLGDWTDWKKYRDMRSRTSHTYDEETALEVVAGIPKFLTEVQFLQHKLESVLNG
;
A
#
# COMPACT_ATOMS: atom_id res chain seq x y z
N MET A 1 19.21 18.17 11.73
CA MET A 1 18.46 17.01 12.24
C MET A 1 17.33 16.80 11.25
N GLY A 2 17.48 15.84 10.33
CA GLY A 2 16.42 15.58 9.35
C GLY A 2 15.16 15.15 10.11
N ASP A 3 14.02 15.71 9.73
CA ASP A 3 12.73 15.37 10.35
C ASP A 3 12.57 13.84 10.33
N LYS A 4 12.39 13.24 11.51
CA LYS A 4 12.23 11.78 11.62
C LYS A 4 11.00 11.40 10.79
N LEU A 5 11.15 10.44 9.88
CA LEU A 5 10.04 9.99 9.04
C LEU A 5 8.91 9.47 9.93
N ASP A 6 7.77 10.15 9.93
CA ASP A 6 6.57 9.72 10.65
C ASP A 6 5.72 8.81 9.76
N ILE A 7 5.54 7.56 10.22
CA ILE A 7 4.78 6.51 9.54
C ILE A 7 3.39 6.27 10.16
N THR A 8 2.97 7.05 11.16
CA THR A 8 1.70 6.87 11.89
C THR A 8 0.49 6.81 10.96
N SER A 9 0.48 7.65 9.91
CA SER A 9 -0.59 7.63 8.90
C SER A 9 -0.69 6.32 8.13
N LEU A 10 0.44 5.67 7.82
CA LEU A 10 0.47 4.38 7.15
C LEU A 10 -0.03 3.27 8.09
N ILE A 11 0.43 3.26 9.35
CA ILE A 11 0.00 2.30 10.38
C ILE A 11 -1.53 2.34 10.53
N ASN A 12 -2.08 3.52 10.78
CA ASN A 12 -3.54 3.69 10.94
C ASN A 12 -4.32 3.27 9.69
N ALA A 13 -3.75 3.44 8.50
CA ALA A 13 -4.39 3.03 7.25
C ALA A 13 -4.43 1.51 7.10
N ILE A 14 -3.32 0.84 7.41
CA ILE A 14 -3.20 -0.62 7.38
C ILE A 14 -4.15 -1.26 8.40
N GLU A 15 -4.20 -0.74 9.63
CA GLU A 15 -5.15 -1.21 10.66
C GLU A 15 -6.59 -1.10 10.19
N ARG A 16 -6.97 0.05 9.60
CA ARG A 16 -8.31 0.23 9.02
C ARG A 16 -8.55 -0.76 7.88
N LEU A 17 -7.58 -1.01 7.01
CA LEU A 17 -7.75 -1.98 5.92
C LEU A 17 -8.00 -3.39 6.47
N ASP A 18 -7.24 -3.81 7.46
CA ASP A 18 -7.39 -5.11 8.14
C ASP A 18 -8.77 -5.25 8.80
N GLU A 19 -9.19 -4.27 9.61
CA GLU A 19 -10.53 -4.22 10.19
C GLU A 19 -11.65 -4.30 9.13
N GLY A 20 -11.44 -3.62 8.00
CA GLY A 20 -12.40 -3.60 6.90
C GLY A 20 -12.54 -4.97 6.26
N LEU A 21 -11.41 -5.66 6.06
CA LEU A 21 -11.38 -7.00 5.50
C LEU A 21 -12.06 -8.01 6.44
N ILE A 22 -11.78 -7.93 7.74
CA ILE A 22 -12.42 -8.78 8.75
C ILE A 22 -13.94 -8.59 8.75
N ARG A 23 -14.42 -7.34 8.70
CA ARG A 23 -15.88 -7.07 8.63
C ARG A 23 -16.51 -7.57 7.34
N TYR A 24 -15.86 -7.35 6.19
CA TYR A 24 -16.34 -7.86 4.92
C TYR A 24 -16.47 -9.39 4.92
N GLN A 25 -15.54 -10.11 5.54
CA GLN A 25 -15.59 -11.56 5.64
C GLN A 25 -16.73 -12.09 6.52
N GLN A 26 -17.33 -11.27 7.38
CA GLN A 26 -18.49 -11.67 8.20
C GLN A 26 -19.77 -11.74 7.37
N ASP A 27 -19.91 -10.85 6.38
CA ASP A 27 -21.02 -10.84 5.43
C ASP A 27 -20.55 -10.26 4.09
N ILE A 28 -20.17 -11.14 3.15
CA ILE A 28 -19.66 -10.75 1.84
C ILE A 28 -20.75 -10.15 0.93
N CYS A 29 -22.03 -10.27 1.31
CA CYS A 29 -23.16 -9.70 0.59
C CYS A 29 -23.44 -8.25 0.99
N ASP A 30 -22.81 -7.74 2.06
CA ASP A 30 -22.96 -6.35 2.47
C ASP A 30 -22.16 -5.41 1.54
N VAL A 31 -22.86 -4.85 0.57
CA VAL A 31 -22.30 -3.92 -0.43
C VAL A 31 -21.71 -2.67 0.22
N GLN A 32 -22.30 -2.16 1.30
CA GLN A 32 -21.81 -0.95 1.97
C GLN A 32 -20.45 -1.22 2.65
N ILE A 33 -20.28 -2.41 3.23
CA ILE A 33 -19.01 -2.86 3.79
C ILE A 33 -17.98 -3.11 2.68
N ARG A 34 -18.40 -3.73 1.56
CA ARG A 34 -17.54 -3.92 0.38
C ARG A 34 -16.99 -2.61 -0.15
N ASP A 35 -17.85 -1.60 -0.35
CA ASP A 35 -17.45 -0.29 -0.86
C ASP A 35 -16.52 0.43 0.13
N GLY A 36 -16.82 0.32 1.43
CA GLY A 36 -15.94 0.81 2.49
C GLY A 36 -14.56 0.14 2.50
N LEU A 37 -14.49 -1.17 2.24
CA LEU A 37 -13.25 -1.91 2.12
C LEU A 37 -12.42 -1.46 0.90
N ILE A 38 -13.06 -1.25 -0.25
CA ILE A 38 -12.42 -0.72 -1.45
C ILE A 38 -11.84 0.68 -1.19
N GLN A 39 -12.59 1.56 -0.53
CA GLN A 39 -12.10 2.89 -0.16
C GLN A 39 -10.89 2.81 0.78
N ARG A 40 -10.88 1.85 1.71
CA ARG A 40 -9.75 1.59 2.62
C ARG A 40 -8.53 1.10 1.86
N PHE A 41 -8.71 0.24 0.86
CA PHE A 41 -7.64 -0.18 -0.03
C PHE A 41 -7.01 1.02 -0.77
N GLU A 42 -7.83 1.92 -1.35
CA GLU A 42 -7.33 3.06 -2.11
C GLU A 42 -6.39 3.96 -1.30
N PHE A 43 -6.82 4.43 -0.13
CA PHE A 43 -5.98 5.34 0.65
C PHE A 43 -4.75 4.61 1.20
N THR A 44 -4.85 3.31 1.49
CA THR A 44 -3.72 2.51 2.00
C THR A 44 -2.68 2.32 0.90
N TYR A 45 -3.12 2.03 -0.34
CA TYR A 45 -2.25 2.02 -1.51
C TYR A 45 -1.51 3.35 -1.68
N GLU A 46 -2.25 4.46 -1.69
CA GLU A 46 -1.65 5.79 -1.87
C GLU A 46 -0.65 6.15 -0.78
N LEU A 47 -0.95 5.81 0.48
CA LEU A 47 -0.03 6.05 1.60
C LEU A 47 1.21 5.15 1.51
N SER A 48 1.05 3.90 1.11
CA SER A 48 2.14 2.92 1.07
C SER A 48 3.26 3.32 0.11
N HIS A 49 2.92 3.66 -1.15
CA HIS A 49 3.95 4.03 -2.12
C HIS A 49 4.56 5.41 -1.85
N LYS A 50 3.76 6.35 -1.31
CA LYS A 50 4.27 7.65 -0.87
C LYS A 50 5.25 7.49 0.30
N MET A 51 4.93 6.62 1.26
CA MET A 51 5.79 6.39 2.42
C MET A 51 7.10 5.70 2.02
N LEU A 52 7.02 4.69 1.16
CA LEU A 52 8.20 4.06 0.57
C LEU A 52 9.09 5.10 -0.12
N LYS A 53 8.53 5.94 -0.99
CA LYS A 53 9.30 7.00 -1.66
C LYS A 53 9.94 7.96 -0.68
N ARG A 54 9.19 8.44 0.33
CA ARG A 54 9.73 9.35 1.37
C ARG A 54 10.90 8.72 2.13
N TYR A 55 10.80 7.45 2.48
CA TYR A 55 11.89 6.71 3.12
C TYR A 55 13.13 6.57 2.21
N LEU A 56 12.92 6.24 0.94
CA LEU A 56 14.03 6.13 -0.02
C LEU A 56 14.73 7.48 -0.22
N VAL A 57 13.97 8.58 -0.27
CA VAL A 57 14.52 9.94 -0.37
C VAL A 57 15.31 10.31 0.89
N SER A 58 14.77 10.02 2.09
CA SER A 58 15.41 10.42 3.35
C SER A 58 16.69 9.65 3.67
N THR A 59 16.86 8.45 3.09
CA THR A 59 18.02 7.57 3.34
C THR A 59 19.01 7.49 2.18
N SER A 60 18.73 8.16 1.06
CA SER A 60 19.60 8.15 -0.12
C SER A 60 20.72 9.19 -0.02
N ALA A 61 21.91 8.83 -0.49
CA ALA A 61 23.00 9.79 -0.71
C ALA A 61 22.69 10.80 -1.85
N SER A 62 21.75 10.45 -2.72
CA SER A 62 21.28 11.29 -3.83
C SER A 62 19.74 11.42 -3.80
N PRO A 63 19.16 12.21 -2.87
CA PRO A 63 17.71 12.34 -2.72
C PRO A 63 17.00 12.82 -3.99
N THR A 64 17.60 13.76 -4.72
CA THR A 64 17.07 14.33 -5.97
C THR A 64 16.90 13.29 -7.08
N LEU A 65 17.75 12.26 -7.12
CA LEU A 65 17.64 11.15 -8.06
C LEU A 65 16.39 10.31 -7.76
N ILE A 66 16.16 10.00 -6.47
CA ILE A 66 14.99 9.23 -6.04
C ILE A 66 13.69 10.01 -6.28
N GLU A 67 13.71 11.33 -6.08
CA GLU A 67 12.54 12.17 -6.34
C GLU A 67 12.06 12.11 -7.79
N GLN A 68 12.99 11.96 -8.75
CA GLN A 68 12.72 11.89 -10.18
C GLN A 68 12.37 10.48 -10.68
N MET A 69 12.56 9.44 -9.86
CA MET A 69 12.20 8.08 -10.23
C MET A 69 10.71 7.94 -10.48
N ASN A 70 10.37 7.21 -11.54
CA ASN A 70 9.01 6.76 -11.78
C ASN A 70 8.62 5.68 -10.75
N PHE A 71 7.33 5.35 -10.70
CA PHE A 71 6.81 4.36 -9.75
C PHE A 71 7.49 2.99 -9.85
N GLN A 72 7.76 2.48 -11.06
CA GLN A 72 8.40 1.18 -11.25
C GLN A 72 9.82 1.15 -10.67
N ASP A 73 10.58 2.21 -10.86
CA ASP A 73 11.94 2.32 -10.33
C ASP A 73 11.96 2.51 -8.81
N ILE A 74 10.96 3.20 -8.25
CA ILE A 74 10.74 3.26 -6.79
C ILE A 74 10.49 1.87 -6.21
N ILE A 75 9.63 1.06 -6.83
CA ILE A 75 9.36 -0.30 -6.37
C ILE A 75 10.61 -1.18 -6.44
N ARG A 76 11.34 -1.14 -7.57
CA ARG A 76 12.59 -1.90 -7.72
C ARG A 76 13.62 -1.51 -6.67
N THR A 77 13.82 -0.21 -6.43
CA THR A 77 14.72 0.28 -5.39
C THR A 77 14.26 -0.17 -4.00
N GLY A 78 12.95 -0.21 -3.75
CA GLY A 78 12.39 -0.77 -2.52
C GLY A 78 12.67 -2.26 -2.33
N ASN A 79 12.55 -3.06 -3.39
CA ASN A 79 12.91 -4.48 -3.39
C ASN A 79 14.41 -4.69 -3.13
N GLU A 80 15.28 -3.92 -3.79
CA GLU A 80 16.74 -3.98 -3.60
C GLU A 80 17.19 -3.66 -2.17
N LYS A 81 16.35 -2.95 -1.41
CA LYS A 81 16.58 -2.61 0.01
C LYS A 81 15.80 -3.50 0.98
N ASP A 82 15.22 -4.62 0.52
CA ASP A 82 14.44 -5.55 1.33
C ASP A 82 13.25 -4.90 2.08
N LEU A 83 12.70 -3.82 1.54
CA LEU A 83 11.56 -3.09 2.13
C LEU A 83 10.21 -3.66 1.71
N LEU A 84 10.18 -4.42 0.63
CA LEU A 84 8.98 -4.91 -0.04
C LEU A 84 9.02 -6.43 -0.14
N LEU A 85 7.85 -7.05 -0.06
CA LEU A 85 7.71 -8.50 -0.11
C LEU A 85 7.57 -8.98 -1.56
N GLY A 86 6.73 -8.30 -2.35
CA GLY A 86 6.47 -8.57 -3.75
C GLY A 86 7.27 -7.68 -4.69
N ASP A 87 7.48 -8.16 -5.92
CA ASP A 87 8.24 -7.46 -6.95
C ASP A 87 7.40 -6.42 -7.72
N TRP A 88 7.98 -5.87 -8.79
CA TRP A 88 7.26 -5.00 -9.71
C TRP A 88 5.99 -5.63 -10.29
N THR A 89 5.97 -6.93 -10.54
CA THR A 89 4.81 -7.62 -11.10
C THR A 89 3.62 -7.54 -10.16
N ASP A 90 3.87 -7.69 -8.86
CA ASP A 90 2.83 -7.58 -7.84
C ASP A 90 2.38 -6.13 -7.62
N TRP A 91 3.31 -5.19 -7.51
CA TRP A 91 2.96 -3.77 -7.37
C TRP A 91 2.27 -3.18 -8.60
N LYS A 92 2.57 -3.69 -9.79
CA LYS A 92 1.80 -3.36 -11.00
C LYS A 92 0.36 -3.82 -10.88
N LYS A 93 0.10 -5.02 -10.36
CA LYS A 93 -1.28 -5.50 -10.12
C LYS A 93 -2.02 -4.62 -9.12
N TYR A 94 -1.38 -4.21 -8.02
CA TYR A 94 -2.01 -3.30 -7.05
C TYR A 94 -2.33 -1.93 -7.66
N ARG A 95 -1.43 -1.42 -8.51
CA ARG A 95 -1.68 -0.19 -9.27
C ARG A 95 -2.86 -0.35 -10.23
N ASP A 96 -2.92 -1.47 -10.95
CA ASP A 96 -3.99 -1.76 -11.90
C ASP A 96 -5.33 -1.94 -11.15
N MET A 97 -5.34 -2.61 -9.99
CA MET A 97 -6.50 -2.68 -9.10
C MET A 97 -6.96 -1.28 -8.67
N ARG A 98 -6.05 -0.42 -8.19
CA ARG A 98 -6.37 0.97 -7.82
C ARG A 98 -6.87 1.82 -9.01
N SER A 99 -6.48 1.49 -10.23
CA SER A 99 -7.02 2.19 -11.42
C SER A 99 -8.47 1.82 -11.70
N ARG A 100 -8.91 0.62 -11.28
CA ARG A 100 -10.25 0.10 -11.51
C ARG A 100 -11.24 0.47 -10.42
N THR A 101 -10.80 1.01 -9.28
CA THR A 101 -11.68 1.36 -8.17
C THR A 101 -12.74 2.40 -8.55
N SER A 102 -12.46 3.28 -9.50
CA SER A 102 -13.44 4.21 -10.06
C SER A 102 -14.59 3.54 -10.82
N HIS A 103 -14.46 2.25 -11.14
CA HIS A 103 -15.45 1.44 -11.85
C HIS A 103 -16.15 0.44 -10.94
N THR A 104 -15.99 0.53 -9.61
CA THR A 104 -16.55 -0.43 -8.64
C THR A 104 -18.05 -0.28 -8.40
N TYR A 105 -18.71 0.64 -9.10
CA TYR A 105 -20.16 0.61 -9.30
C TYR A 105 -20.60 -0.64 -10.09
N ASP A 106 -19.70 -1.23 -10.90
CA ASP A 106 -19.86 -2.55 -11.49
C ASP A 106 -19.44 -3.63 -10.47
N GLU A 107 -20.35 -4.56 -10.20
CA GLU A 107 -20.17 -5.57 -9.15
C GLU A 107 -19.02 -6.54 -9.45
N GLU A 108 -18.86 -6.98 -10.70
CA GLU A 108 -17.76 -7.86 -11.09
C GLU A 108 -16.41 -7.18 -10.83
N THR A 109 -16.28 -5.91 -11.23
CA THR A 109 -15.09 -5.10 -10.95
C THR A 109 -14.85 -4.92 -9.45
N ALA A 110 -15.89 -4.68 -8.64
CA ALA A 110 -15.77 -4.56 -7.19
C ALA A 110 -15.25 -5.86 -6.55
N LEU A 111 -15.79 -7.01 -6.95
CA LEU A 111 -15.37 -8.32 -6.44
C LEU A 111 -13.92 -8.64 -6.82
N GLU A 112 -13.50 -8.31 -8.04
CA GLU A 112 -12.12 -8.49 -8.48
C GLU A 112 -11.12 -7.64 -7.67
N VAL A 113 -11.46 -6.38 -7.38
CA VAL A 113 -10.62 -5.53 -6.52
C VAL A 113 -10.54 -6.14 -5.12
N VAL A 114 -11.67 -6.52 -4.54
CA VAL A 114 -11.73 -7.07 -3.18
C VAL A 114 -10.94 -8.36 -3.05
N ALA A 115 -10.98 -9.24 -4.06
CA ALA A 115 -10.22 -10.48 -4.08
C ALA A 115 -8.70 -10.27 -4.00
N GLY A 116 -8.19 -9.13 -4.46
CA GLY A 116 -6.76 -8.79 -4.37
C GLY A 116 -6.33 -8.16 -3.05
N ILE A 117 -7.27 -7.66 -2.24
CA ILE A 117 -6.97 -6.93 -1.00
C ILE A 117 -6.18 -7.76 0.02
N PRO A 118 -6.46 -9.06 0.28
CA PRO A 118 -5.69 -9.84 1.25
C PRO A 118 -4.19 -9.92 0.93
N LYS A 119 -3.84 -10.11 -0.36
CA LYS A 119 -2.44 -10.13 -0.80
C LYS A 119 -1.79 -8.76 -0.61
N PHE A 120 -2.49 -7.69 -0.99
CA PHE A 120 -2.01 -6.33 -0.80
C PHE A 120 -1.83 -5.98 0.69
N LEU A 121 -2.75 -6.40 1.56
CA LEU A 121 -2.66 -6.18 3.01
C LEU A 121 -1.38 -6.80 3.58
N THR A 122 -1.05 -8.04 3.16
CA THR A 122 0.18 -8.72 3.59
C THR A 122 1.43 -7.95 3.13
N GLU A 123 1.42 -7.43 1.90
CA GLU A 123 2.51 -6.60 1.36
C GLU A 123 2.76 -5.35 2.21
N VAL A 124 1.71 -4.61 2.53
CA VAL A 124 1.86 -3.33 3.24
C VAL A 124 2.17 -3.51 4.72
N GLN A 125 1.69 -4.59 5.34
CA GLN A 125 2.12 -4.99 6.69
C GLN A 125 3.62 -5.33 6.72
N PHE A 126 4.13 -6.00 5.70
CA PHE A 126 5.57 -6.26 5.58
C PHE A 126 6.37 -4.95 5.45
N LEU A 127 5.92 -4.04 4.56
CA LEU A 127 6.54 -2.72 4.42
C LEU A 127 6.52 -1.95 5.75
N GLN A 128 5.40 -1.93 6.47
CA GLN A 128 5.29 -1.30 7.78
C GLN A 128 6.35 -1.85 8.74
N HIS A 129 6.42 -3.18 8.92
CA HIS A 129 7.38 -3.79 9.84
C HIS A 129 8.83 -3.47 9.46
N LYS A 130 9.15 -3.44 8.17
CA LYS A 130 10.49 -3.04 7.69
C LYS A 130 10.80 -1.59 8.04
N LEU A 131 9.86 -0.67 7.80
CA LEU A 131 10.02 0.75 8.13
C LEU A 131 10.14 0.98 9.64
N GLU A 132 9.35 0.31 10.46
CA GLU A 132 9.46 0.38 11.92
C GLU A 132 10.83 -0.11 12.41
N SER A 133 11.30 -1.25 11.89
CA SER A 133 12.60 -1.82 12.28
C SER A 133 13.77 -0.88 11.99
N VAL A 134 13.75 -0.17 10.85
CA VAL A 134 14.84 0.73 10.45
C VAL A 134 14.72 2.14 11.07
N LEU A 135 13.55 2.52 11.58
CA LEU A 135 13.35 3.82 12.27
C LEU A 135 13.55 3.76 13.79
N ASN A 136 13.55 2.54 14.34
CA ASN A 136 13.75 2.27 15.76
C ASN A 136 15.16 1.71 16.07
N GLY A 137 15.93 1.33 15.06
CA GLY A 137 17.35 0.98 15.17
C GLY A 137 18.25 2.20 14.97
#